data_AF-A0AAJ0A8P9-F1
#
_entry.id   AF-A0AAJ0A8P9-F1
#
_cell.length_a   1.000
_cell.length_b   1.000
_cell.length_c   1.000
_cell.angle_alpha   90.00
_cell.angle_beta   90.00
_cell.angle_gamma   90.00
#
_symmetry.space_group_name_H-M   'P 1'
#
loop_
_entity.id
_entity.type
_entity.pdbx_description
1 polymer ?
#
loop_
_entity_poly.entity_id
_entity_poly.type
_entity_poly.pdbx_seq_one_letter_code
_entity_poly.pdbx_strand_id
1 'polypeptide(L)'
;MSEPQKSGTVAPEKVDETYTESKAKFEGKAKSEYFDPCQELAQKSIKCLHRNGGDKTMCGDYFQAYRDCKKAWFDKLREERKAKGAWW
;
A
#
# COMPACT_ATOMS: atom_id res chain seq x y z
N MET A 1 -6.97 -19.12 -18.89
CA MET A 1 -6.05 -18.59 -17.87
C MET A 1 -5.69 -17.17 -18.24
N SER A 2 -6.48 -16.20 -17.78
CA SER A 2 -6.21 -14.75 -17.81
C SER A 2 -7.36 -14.11 -17.04
N GLU A 3 -7.20 -13.95 -15.72
CA GLU A 3 -8.14 -13.15 -14.95
C GLU A 3 -7.86 -11.66 -15.21
N PRO A 4 -8.90 -10.85 -15.49
CA PRO A 4 -8.71 -9.43 -15.77
C PRO A 4 -8.42 -8.72 -14.45
N GLN A 5 -7.17 -8.28 -14.26
CA GLN A 5 -6.80 -7.42 -13.14
C GLN A 5 -7.45 -6.05 -13.35
N LYS A 6 -8.65 -5.88 -12.78
CA LYS A 6 -9.46 -4.67 -12.77
C LYS A 6 -8.74 -3.56 -12.00
N SER A 7 -7.99 -2.73 -12.71
CA SER A 7 -7.37 -1.52 -12.21
C SER A 7 -8.45 -0.47 -11.91
N GLY A 8 -8.67 -0.14 -10.64
CA GLY A 8 -9.52 1.00 -10.27
C GLY A 8 -10.08 1.01 -8.84
N THR A 9 -10.19 -0.14 -8.16
CA THR A 9 -10.85 -0.19 -6.83
C THR A 9 -10.15 -1.11 -5.81
N VAL A 10 -8.99 -1.67 -6.16
CA VAL A 10 -8.40 -2.83 -5.46
C VAL A 10 -7.47 -2.44 -4.29
N ALA A 11 -6.93 -1.22 -4.29
CA ALA A 11 -5.96 -0.81 -3.28
C ALA A 11 -6.50 -0.81 -1.83
N PRO A 12 -7.66 -0.22 -1.51
CA PRO A 12 -8.19 -0.23 -0.14
C PRO A 12 -8.66 -1.62 0.30
N GLU A 13 -9.31 -2.39 -0.58
CA GLU A 13 -9.80 -3.74 -0.26
C GLU A 13 -8.66 -4.70 0.12
N LYS A 14 -7.55 -4.64 -0.63
CA LYS A 14 -6.37 -5.48 -0.34
C LYS A 14 -5.69 -5.09 0.99
N VAL A 15 -5.75 -3.81 1.37
CA VAL A 15 -5.27 -3.37 2.69
C VAL A 15 -6.10 -4.02 3.78
N ASP A 16 -7.43 -4.07 3.66
CA ASP A 16 -8.28 -4.68 4.67
C ASP A 16 -8.00 -6.18 4.86
N GLU A 17 -7.87 -6.93 3.78
CA GLU A 17 -7.57 -8.37 3.79
C GLU A 17 -6.21 -8.68 4.43
N THR A 18 -5.17 -7.93 4.05
CA THR A 18 -3.77 -8.20 4.48
C THR A 18 -3.34 -7.37 5.69
N TYR A 19 -4.26 -6.61 6.30
CA TYR A 19 -3.95 -5.64 7.34
C TYR A 19 -3.28 -6.28 8.56
N THR A 20 -3.85 -7.36 9.08
CA THR A 20 -3.39 -8.00 10.32
C THR A 20 -1.96 -8.53 10.17
N GLU A 21 -1.66 -9.19 9.06
CA GLU A 21 -0.33 -9.72 8.78
C GLU A 21 0.70 -8.60 8.55
N SER A 22 0.36 -7.61 7.72
CA SER A 22 1.25 -6.48 7.43
C SER A 22 1.52 -5.62 8.68
N LYS A 23 0.53 -5.49 9.57
CA LYS A 23 0.70 -4.83 10.86
C LYS A 23 1.61 -5.61 11.80
N ALA A 24 1.43 -6.93 11.92
CA ALA A 24 2.30 -7.75 12.76
C ALA A 24 3.78 -7.63 12.33
N LYS A 25 4.05 -7.63 11.02
CA LYS A 25 5.38 -7.36 10.47
C LYS A 25 5.86 -5.94 10.75
N PHE A 26 4.98 -4.95 10.61
CA PHE A 26 5.31 -3.56 10.88
C PHE A 26 5.66 -3.28 12.35
N GLU A 27 4.98 -3.95 13.29
CA GLU A 27 5.24 -3.85 14.73
C GLU A 27 6.46 -4.69 15.16
N GLY A 28 6.71 -5.83 14.50
CA GLY A 28 7.81 -6.74 14.81
C GLY A 28 9.17 -6.39 14.18
N LYS A 29 9.21 -5.49 13.19
CA LYS A 29 10.46 -5.12 12.51
C LYS A 29 11.46 -4.42 13.43
N ALA A 30 12.74 -4.53 13.12
CA ALA A 30 13.78 -3.77 13.82
C ALA A 30 13.59 -2.26 13.59
N LYS A 31 14.01 -1.42 14.55
CA LYS A 31 13.86 0.05 14.44
C LYS A 31 14.54 0.66 13.21
N SER A 32 15.60 0.02 12.71
CA SER A 32 16.33 0.42 11.51
C SER A 32 15.80 -0.19 10.21
N GLU A 33 14.84 -1.12 10.30
CA GLU A 33 14.34 -1.85 9.14
C GLU A 33 13.20 -1.10 8.46
N TYR A 34 13.28 -1.00 7.14
CA TYR A 34 12.24 -0.41 6.32
C TYR A 34 11.20 -1.46 5.95
N PHE A 35 9.93 -1.16 6.18
CA PHE A 35 8.81 -2.00 5.77
C PHE A 35 7.72 -1.14 5.14
N ASP A 36 7.31 -1.50 3.93
CA ASP A 36 6.19 -0.87 3.23
C ASP A 36 5.06 -1.89 3.03
N PRO A 37 3.89 -1.72 3.67
CA PRO A 37 2.75 -2.61 3.49
C PRO A 37 2.19 -2.57 2.05
N CYS A 38 2.53 -1.55 1.27
CA CYS A 38 2.07 -1.33 -0.10
C CYS A 38 3.14 -1.65 -1.15
N GLN A 39 4.17 -2.42 -0.79
CA GLN A 39 5.31 -2.73 -1.65
C GLN A 39 4.92 -3.29 -3.03
N GLU A 40 3.89 -4.11 -3.12
CA GLU A 40 3.38 -4.66 -4.38
C GLU A 40 2.93 -3.55 -5.37
N LEU A 41 2.28 -2.50 -4.87
CA LEU A 41 1.83 -1.38 -5.70
C LEU A 41 3.00 -0.48 -6.07
N ALA A 42 3.96 -0.29 -5.17
CA ALA A 42 5.22 0.37 -5.48
C ALA A 42 5.95 -0.36 -6.63
N GLN A 43 6.08 -1.68 -6.54
CA GLN A 43 6.70 -2.49 -7.60
C GLN A 43 5.98 -2.35 -8.94
N LYS A 44 4.65 -2.26 -8.95
CA LYS A 44 3.89 -2.00 -10.20
C LYS A 44 4.23 -0.64 -10.81
N SER A 45 4.32 0.41 -9.99
CA SER A 45 4.70 1.74 -10.47
C SER A 45 6.14 1.78 -10.99
N ILE A 46 7.08 1.09 -10.33
CA ILE A 46 8.48 0.95 -10.79
C ILE A 46 8.53 0.17 -12.12
N LYS A 47 7.77 -0.92 -12.25
CA LYS A 47 7.67 -1.68 -13.51
C LYS A 47 7.13 -0.82 -14.65
N CYS A 48 6.16 0.06 -14.37
CA CYS A 48 5.68 1.01 -15.36
C CYS A 48 6.79 1.97 -15.79
N LEU A 49 7.55 2.54 -14.85
CA LEU A 49 8.66 3.42 -15.15
C LEU A 49 9.74 2.72 -16.00
N HIS A 50 10.13 1.49 -15.64
CA HIS A 50 11.13 0.73 -16.40
C HIS A 50 10.71 0.46 -17.84
N ARG A 51 9.40 0.29 -18.10
CA ARG A 51 8.86 0.05 -19.44
C ARG A 51 8.75 1.31 -20.29
N ASN A 52 8.58 2.48 -19.65
CA ASN A 52 8.33 3.75 -20.32
C ASN A 52 9.53 4.72 -20.21
N GLY A 53 10.75 4.20 -20.00
CA GLY A 53 11.96 5.04 -19.93
C GLY A 53 11.98 6.04 -18.78
N GLY A 54 11.20 5.80 -17.71
CA GLY A 54 11.06 6.70 -16.58
C GLY A 54 9.99 7.79 -16.74
N ASP A 55 9.18 7.75 -17.80
CA ASP A 55 8.08 8.70 -17.97
C ASP A 55 6.99 8.50 -16.92
N LYS A 56 6.86 9.49 -16.03
CA LYS A 56 5.90 9.49 -14.93
C LYS A 56 4.48 9.78 -15.39
N THR A 57 4.29 10.47 -16.51
CA THR A 57 2.97 10.86 -17.01
C THR A 57 2.14 9.63 -17.39
N MET A 58 2.80 8.61 -17.91
CA MET A 58 2.22 7.31 -18.31
C MET A 58 1.88 6.40 -17.11
N CYS A 59 2.38 6.72 -15.91
CA CYS A 59 2.30 5.84 -14.74
C CYS A 59 1.43 6.40 -13.59
N GLY A 60 0.67 7.47 -13.86
CA GLY A 60 -0.15 8.18 -12.85
C GLY A 60 -1.01 7.26 -11.99
N ASP A 61 -1.74 6.34 -12.62
CA ASP A 61 -2.66 5.42 -11.92
C ASP A 61 -1.94 4.49 -10.95
N TYR A 62 -0.72 4.05 -11.28
CA TYR A 62 0.06 3.21 -10.39
C TYR A 62 0.53 3.97 -9.16
N PHE A 63 0.91 5.25 -9.33
CA PHE A 63 1.26 6.10 -8.21
C PHE A 63 0.06 6.42 -7.33
N GLN A 64 -1.11 6.63 -7.94
CA GLN A 64 -2.34 6.89 -7.22
C GLN A 64 -2.71 5.67 -6.36
N ALA A 65 -2.72 4.47 -6.95
CA ALA A 65 -2.97 3.23 -6.22
C ALA A 65 -2.01 3.05 -5.02
N TYR A 66 -0.71 3.36 -5.19
CA TYR A 66 0.27 3.29 -4.11
C TYR A 66 -0.01 4.30 -2.98
N ARG A 67 -0.39 5.54 -3.32
CA ARG A 67 -0.76 6.58 -2.34
C ARG A 67 -2.03 6.19 -1.59
N ASP A 68 -3.03 5.68 -2.30
CA ASP A 68 -4.32 5.28 -1.73
C ASP A 68 -4.14 4.11 -0.76
N CYS A 69 -3.33 3.11 -1.13
CA CYS A 69 -2.98 2.01 -0.23
C CYS A 69 -2.33 2.50 1.06
N LYS A 70 -1.31 3.37 0.96
CA LYS A 70 -0.65 3.91 2.16
C LYS A 70 -1.62 4.72 3.01
N LYS A 71 -2.46 5.54 2.38
CA LYS A 71 -3.47 6.33 3.07
C LYS A 71 -4.44 5.41 3.84
N ALA A 72 -5.00 4.41 3.18
CA ALA A 72 -5.93 3.45 3.79
C ALA A 72 -5.27 2.70 4.97
N TRP A 73 -4.02 2.27 4.80
CA TRP A 73 -3.30 1.54 5.85
C TRP A 73 -3.02 2.42 7.09
N PHE A 74 -2.52 3.64 6.90
CA PHE A 74 -2.29 4.57 8.01
C PHE A 74 -3.58 5.05 8.67
N ASP A 75 -4.65 5.25 7.90
CA ASP A 75 -5.96 5.59 8.43
C ASP A 75 -6.46 4.45 9.33
N LYS A 76 -6.36 3.19 8.89
CA LYS A 76 -6.75 2.02 9.70
C LYS A 76 -5.93 1.90 10.99
N LEU A 77 -4.61 2.13 10.93
CA LEU A 77 -3.77 2.19 12.12
C LEU A 77 -4.17 3.31 13.08
N ARG A 78 -4.52 4.48 12.55
CA ARG A 78 -4.96 5.62 13.35
C ARG A 78 -6.28 5.29 14.04
N GLU A 79 -7.23 4.70 13.34
CA GLU A 79 -8.52 4.29 13.90
C GLU A 79 -8.35 3.22 14.99
N GLU A 80 -7.48 2.23 14.78
CA GLU A 80 -7.17 1.26 15.85
C GLU A 80 -6.48 1.90 17.05
N ARG A 81 -5.58 2.87 16.84
CA ARG A 81 -4.93 3.59 17.95
C ARG A 81 -5.96 4.41 18.75
N LYS A 82 -6.87 5.10 18.06
CA LYS A 82 -7.99 5.82 18.68
C LYS A 82 -8.90 4.87 19.46
N ALA A 83 -9.26 3.72 18.87
CA ALA A 83 -10.10 2.71 19.51
C ALA A 83 -9.46 2.12 20.78
N LYS A 84 -8.13 2.01 20.80
CA LYS A 84 -7.37 1.58 22.00
C LYS A 84 -7.20 2.67 23.06
N GLY A 85 -7.82 3.84 22.86
CA GLY A 85 -7.75 4.95 23.80
C GLY A 85 -6.43 5.71 23.78
N ALA A 86 -5.51 5.45 22.85
CA ALA A 86 -4.21 6.12 22.81
C ALA A 86 -4.27 7.50 22.13
N TRP A 87 -5.21 8.35 22.58
CA TRP A 87 -5.45 9.71 22.08
C TRP A 87 -5.03 10.82 23.06
N TRP A 88 -4.33 10.47 24.14
CA TRP A 88 -3.60 11.38 25.02
C TRP A 88 -2.11 11.08 25.01
#